data_AF-A0A5N8TAF3-F1
#
_entry.id   AF-A0A5N8TAF3-F1
#
_cell.length_a   1.000
_cell.length_b   1.000
_cell.length_c   1.000
_cell.angle_alpha   90.00
_cell.angle_beta   90.00
_cell.angle_gamma   90.00
#
_symmetry.space_group_name_H-M   'P 1'
#
loop_
_entity.id
_entity.type
_entity.pdbx_description
1 polymer ?
#
loop_
_entity_poly.entity_id
_entity_poly.type
_entity_poly.pdbx_seq_one_letter_code
_entity_poly.pdbx_strand_id
1 'polypeptide(L)' 'MTDSHSSSSKALEEAPDDVKLAVDLIYLLESHAIDTDTALSAIDIVKHDLLTKKAASSSE' A
#
# COMPACT_ATOMS: atom_id res chain seq x y z
N MET A 1 28.92 -17.86 4.29
CA MET A 1 28.45 -16.50 3.95
C MET A 1 26.94 -16.56 4.14
N THR A 2 26.46 -16.14 5.31
CA THR A 2 25.07 -16.35 5.72
C THR A 2 24.18 -15.29 5.09
N ASP A 3 23.20 -15.75 4.32
CA ASP A 3 22.10 -15.02 3.70
C ASP A 3 21.56 -13.84 4.52
N SER A 4 21.83 -12.62 4.04
CA SER A 4 21.15 -11.40 4.49
C SER A 4 19.75 -11.21 3.87
N HIS A 5 19.22 -12.23 3.18
CA HIS A 5 17.90 -12.14 2.52
C HIS A 5 16.74 -12.70 3.38
N SER A 6 17.03 -13.34 4.52
CA SER A 6 15.99 -13.98 5.37
C SER A 6 15.30 -13.03 6.37
N SER A 7 15.87 -11.85 6.66
CA SER A 7 15.33 -10.92 7.67
C SER A 7 14.23 -9.98 7.15
N SER A 8 14.15 -9.75 5.83
CA SER A 8 13.15 -8.83 5.27
C SER A 8 11.74 -9.44 5.20
N SER A 9 11.63 -10.74 4.96
CA SER A 9 10.33 -11.42 4.88
C SER A 9 9.64 -11.51 6.24
N LYS A 10 10.36 -11.82 7.32
CA LYS A 10 9.77 -11.85 8.68
C LYS A 10 9.25 -10.49 9.15
N ALA A 11 9.97 -9.41 8.83
CA ALA A 11 9.56 -8.07 9.22
C ALA A 11 8.26 -7.62 8.52
N LEU A 12 8.03 -8.07 7.27
CA LEU A 12 6.79 -7.80 6.56
C LEU A 12 5.61 -8.61 7.11
N GLU A 13 5.82 -9.90 7.43
CA GLU A 13 4.79 -10.77 8.01
C GLU A 13 4.29 -10.29 9.40
N GLU A 14 5.15 -9.63 10.18
CA GLU A 14 4.80 -9.06 11.49
C GLU A 14 4.37 -7.59 11.44
N ALA A 15 4.42 -6.95 10.26
CA ALA A 15 4.04 -5.55 10.12
C ALA A 15 2.53 -5.32 10.30
N PRO A 16 2.11 -4.10 10.69
CA PRO A 16 0.72 -3.69 10.65
C PRO A 16 0.07 -3.90 9.26
N ASP A 17 -1.23 -4.16 9.24
CA ASP A 17 -1.97 -4.49 8.01
C ASP A 17 -1.90 -3.38 6.95
N ASP A 18 -1.90 -2.11 7.38
CA ASP A 18 -1.75 -0.94 6.51
C ASP A 18 -0.36 -0.87 5.86
N VAL A 19 0.68 -1.26 6.60
CA VAL A 19 2.06 -1.31 6.09
C VAL A 19 2.21 -2.45 5.08
N LYS A 20 1.66 -3.64 5.37
CA LYS A 20 1.66 -4.77 4.42
C LYS A 20 0.96 -4.41 3.11
N LEU A 21 -0.24 -3.83 3.23
CA LEU A 21 -1.01 -3.39 2.06
C LEU A 21 -0.27 -2.33 1.25
N ALA A 22 0.39 -1.36 1.91
CA ALA A 22 1.19 -0.36 1.21
C ALA A 22 2.33 -0.99 0.40
N VAL A 23 3.02 -1.99 0.96
CA VAL A 23 4.09 -2.73 0.25
C VAL A 23 3.53 -3.48 -0.95
N ASP A 24 2.39 -4.16 -0.81
CA ASP A 24 1.74 -4.87 -1.92
C ASP A 24 1.34 -3.91 -3.04
N LEU A 25 0.78 -2.75 -2.69
CA LEU A 25 0.39 -1.71 -3.65
C LEU A 25 1.61 -1.16 -4.41
N ILE A 26 2.73 -0.90 -3.71
CA ILE A 26 3.97 -0.46 -4.34
C ILE A 26 4.47 -1.51 -5.34
N TYR A 27 4.51 -2.78 -4.92
CA TYR A 27 4.91 -3.88 -5.80
C TYR A 27 4.02 -3.98 -7.05
N LEU A 28 2.70 -3.81 -6.91
CA LEU A 28 1.78 -3.81 -8.04
C LEU A 28 2.05 -2.65 -9.02
N LEU A 29 2.28 -1.45 -8.51
CA LEU A 29 2.56 -0.26 -9.33
C LEU A 29 3.89 -0.41 -10.09
N GLU A 30 4.93 -0.88 -9.41
CA GLU A 30 6.25 -1.11 -10.00
C GLU A 30 6.22 -2.24 -11.04
N SER A 31 5.55 -3.35 -10.75
CA SER A 31 5.45 -4.50 -11.67
C SER A 31 4.72 -4.18 -12.97
N HIS A 32 3.87 -3.15 -12.97
CA HIS A 32 3.18 -2.64 -14.16
C HIS A 32 3.87 -1.40 -14.76
N ALA A 33 5.05 -1.02 -14.26
CA ALA A 33 5.82 0.14 -14.70
C ALA A 33 4.98 1.44 -14.73
N ILE A 34 4.12 1.62 -13.72
CA ILE A 34 3.30 2.82 -13.59
C ILE A 34 4.21 3.99 -13.22
N ASP A 35 4.08 5.09 -13.95
CA ASP A 35 4.79 6.33 -13.67
C ASP A 35 4.44 6.87 -12.27
N THR A 36 5.43 7.43 -11.58
CA THR A 36 5.28 7.88 -10.18
C THR A 36 4.21 8.96 -10.03
N ASP A 37 4.14 9.94 -10.93
CA ASP A 37 3.14 11.01 -10.84
C ASP A 37 1.74 10.46 -11.09
N THR A 38 1.63 9.51 -12.02
CA THR A 38 0.38 8.78 -12.28
C THR A 38 -0.06 7.97 -11.06
N ALA A 39 0.86 7.25 -10.42
CA ALA A 39 0.58 6.46 -9.22
C ALA A 39 0.13 7.35 -8.05
N LEU A 40 0.80 8.48 -7.81
CA LEU A 40 0.44 9.44 -6.77
C LEU A 40 -0.97 10.01 -6.98
N SER A 41 -1.28 10.42 -8.22
CA SER A 41 -2.61 10.90 -8.60
C SER A 41 -3.70 9.83 -8.34
N ALA A 42 -3.44 8.57 -8.70
CA ALA A 42 -4.36 7.48 -8.45
C ALA A 42 -4.57 7.22 -6.95
N ILE A 43 -3.50 7.26 -6.14
CA ILE A 43 -3.57 7.07 -4.68
C ILE A 43 -4.41 8.18 -4.04
N ASP A 44 -4.29 9.43 -4.50
CA ASP A 44 -5.10 10.55 -4.00
C ASP A 44 -6.60 10.36 -4.29
N ILE A 45 -6.94 9.84 -5.48
CA ILE A 45 -8.32 9.50 -5.84
C ILE A 45 -8.86 8.40 -4.90
N VAL A 46 -8.10 7.32 -4.71
CA VAL A 46 -8.47 6.21 -3.80
C VAL A 46 -8.66 6.71 -2.38
N LYS A 47 -7.74 7.54 -1.87
CA LYS A 47 -7.82 8.14 -0.54
C LYS A 47 -9.10 8.97 -0.40
N HIS A 48 -9.44 9.79 -1.38
CA HIS A 48 -10.66 10.61 -1.36
C HIS A 48 -11.94 9.77 -1.32
N ASP A 49 -12.00 8.69 -2.10
CA ASP A 49 -13.13 7.74 -2.10
C ASP A 49 -13.28 7.07 -0.72
N LEU A 50 -12.19 6.59 -0.13
CA LEU A 50 -12.21 5.97 1.20
C LEU A 50 -12.64 6.95 2.30
N LEU A 51 -12.19 8.22 2.25
CA LEU A 51 -12.64 9.25 3.18
C LEU A 51 -14.14 9.53 3.03
N THR A 52 -14.64 9.58 1.80
CA THR A 52 -16.07 9.77 1.52
C THR A 52 -16.89 8.60 2.08
N LYS A 53 -16.45 7.35 1.87
CA LYS A 53 -17.10 6.16 2.44
C LYS A 53 -17.10 6.18 3.96
N LYS A 54 -15.97 6.52 4.58
CA LYS A 54 -15.84 6.64 6.04
C LYS A 54 -16.81 7.68 6.62
N ALA A 55 -16.98 8.82 5.94
CA ALA A 55 -17.93 9.86 6.35
C ALA A 55 -19.39 9.40 6.21
N ALA A 56 -19.71 8.70 5.12
CA ALA A 56 -21.04 8.13 4.89
C ALA A 56 -21.40 7.09 5.97
N SER A 57 -20.49 6.19 6.33
CA SER A 57 -20.71 5.18 7.38
C SER A 57 -20.75 5.74 8.81
N SER A 58 -20.41 7.02 9.01
CA SER A 58 -20.54 7.70 10.32
C SER A 58 -21.88 8.43 10.48
N SER A 59 -22.73 8.39 9.45
CA SER A 59 -24.03 9.09 9.40
C SER A 59 -25.22 8.12 9.46
N GLU A 60 -24.98 6.83 9.73
CA GLU A 60 -25.99 5.78 9.94
C GLU A 60 -26.08 5.37 11.41
#